data_AF-A0A1J3EFP8-F1
#
_entry.id   AF-A0A1J3EFP8-F1
#
_cell.length_a   1.000
_cell.length_b   1.000
_cell.length_c   1.000
_cell.angle_alpha   90.00
_cell.angle_beta   90.00
_cell.angle_gamma   90.00
#
_symmetry.space_group_name_H-M   'P 1'
#
loop_
_entity.id
_entity.type
_entity.pdbx_description
1 polymer ?
#
loop_
_entity_poly.entity_id
_entity_poly.type
_entity_poly.pdbx_seq_one_letter_code
_entity_poly.pdbx_strand_id
1 'polypeptide(L)' 'DEVKSDDSRWMVDIDYYLAHQIHPVVSRLCAEIQGTSPERLAECLGLDPSKYRSRSNDATGSDPSAALLFATSDEE' A
#
# COMPACT_ATOMS: atom_id res chain seq x y z
N ASP A 1 9.57 -32.06 -3.50
CA ASP A 1 8.98 -31.83 -4.82
C ASP A 1 10.14 -31.65 -5.79
N GLU A 2 10.52 -32.73 -6.47
CA GLU A 2 11.61 -32.74 -7.44
C GLU A 2 11.13 -32.05 -8.72
N VAL A 3 11.71 -30.91 -9.08
CA VAL A 3 11.54 -30.38 -10.43
C VAL A 3 12.54 -31.05 -11.34
N LYS A 4 12.02 -31.97 -12.15
CA LYS A 4 12.72 -32.57 -13.29
C LYS A 4 13.14 -31.46 -14.26
N SER A 5 14.41 -31.47 -14.64
CA SER A 5 14.98 -30.66 -15.71
C SER A 5 14.32 -31.00 -17.04
N ASP A 6 13.26 -30.28 -17.38
CA ASP A 6 12.97 -29.96 -18.77
C ASP A 6 13.61 -28.60 -19.05
N ASP A 7 14.11 -28.39 -20.28
CA ASP A 7 14.74 -27.16 -20.78
C ASP A 7 13.77 -25.95 -20.82
N SER A 8 13.06 -25.70 -19.73
CA SER A 8 12.30 -24.49 -19.47
C SER A 8 13.31 -23.43 -19.04
N ARG A 9 13.62 -22.53 -19.96
CA ARG A 9 14.33 -21.28 -19.66
C ARG A 9 13.59 -20.59 -18.51
N TRP A 10 14.08 -20.75 -17.29
CA TRP A 10 13.57 -20.05 -16.12
C TRP A 10 13.64 -18.55 -16.42
N MET A 11 12.48 -17.95 -16.64
CA MET A 11 12.38 -16.52 -16.91
C MET A 11 12.13 -15.79 -15.60
N VAL A 12 12.81 -14.66 -15.45
CA VAL A 12 12.59 -13.77 -14.32
C VAL A 12 11.19 -13.18 -14.43
N ASP A 13 10.42 -13.29 -13.35
CA ASP A 13 9.11 -12.64 -13.23
C ASP A 13 9.30 -11.14 -12.95
N ILE A 14 9.35 -10.33 -14.00
CA ILE A 14 9.58 -8.88 -13.89
C ILE A 14 8.47 -8.20 -13.10
N ASP A 15 7.21 -8.60 -13.31
CA ASP A 15 6.04 -8.02 -12.65
C ASP A 15 6.11 -8.23 -11.14
N TYR A 16 6.58 -9.41 -10.70
CA TYR A 16 6.80 -9.68 -9.29
C TYR A 16 7.80 -8.69 -8.66
N TYR A 17 8.95 -8.46 -9.29
CA TYR A 17 9.96 -7.55 -8.76
C TYR A 17 9.50 -6.09 -8.77
N LEU A 18 8.83 -5.66 -9.84
CA LEU A 18 8.26 -4.31 -9.93
C LEU A 18 7.23 -4.08 -8.82
N ALA A 19 6.30 -5.02 -8.63
CA ALA A 19 5.22 -4.89 -7.65
C ALA A 19 5.68 -5.04 -6.19
N HIS A 20 6.58 -5.99 -5.89
CA HIS A 20 6.89 -6.39 -4.51
C HIS A 20 8.21 -5.82 -3.98
N GLN A 21 9.12 -5.38 -4.86
CA GLN A 21 10.43 -4.88 -4.42
C GLN A 21 10.64 -3.42 -4.80
N ILE A 22 10.44 -3.05 -6.06
CA ILE A 22 10.71 -1.69 -6.52
C ILE A 22 9.59 -0.73 -6.08
N HIS A 23 8.33 -1.05 -6.35
CA HIS A 23 7.19 -0.18 -6.04
C HIS A 23 7.12 0.21 -4.56
N PRO A 24 7.21 -0.72 -3.58
CA PRO A 24 7.08 -0.36 -2.16
C PRO A 24 8.21 0.56 -1.68
N VAL A 25 9.42 0.38 -2.21
CA VAL A 25 10.58 1.19 -1.84
C VAL A 25 10.45 2.61 -2.40
N VAL A 26 10.12 2.75 -3.68
CA VAL A 26 9.92 4.06 -4.33
C VAL A 26 8.74 4.79 -3.70
N SER A 27 7.62 4.09 -3.46
CA SER A 27 6.44 4.68 -2.82
C SER A 27 6.75 5.25 -1.44
N ARG A 28 7.61 4.60 -0.64
CA ARG A 28 8.01 5.12 0.69
C ARG A 28 8.89 6.37 0.58
N LEU A 29 9.83 6.39 -0.38
CA LEU A 29 10.70 7.54 -0.60
C LEU A 29 9.93 8.77 -1.08
N CYS A 30 8.86 8.56 -1.86
CA CYS A 30 8.04 9.62 -2.40
C CYS A 30 6.84 10.02 -1.54
N ALA A 31 6.58 9.34 -0.41
CA ALA A 31 5.35 9.51 0.37
C ALA A 31 5.00 10.97 0.74
N GLU A 32 6.02 11.78 1.07
CA GLU A 32 5.85 13.18 1.47
C GLU A 32 6.03 14.18 0.30
N ILE A 33 6.32 13.69 -0.91
CA ILE A 33 6.56 14.54 -2.08
C ILE A 33 5.20 14.86 -2.71
N GLN A 34 4.83 16.14 -2.65
CA GLN A 34 3.60 16.66 -3.25
C GLN A 34 3.51 16.33 -4.74
N GLY A 35 2.32 15.94 -5.19
CA GLY A 35 2.06 15.56 -6.59
C GLY A 35 2.49 14.13 -6.95
N THR A 36 3.01 13.36 -6.00
CA THR A 36 3.21 11.91 -6.16
C THR A 36 2.06 11.13 -5.51
N SER A 37 1.71 9.99 -6.10
CA SER A 37 0.76 9.04 -5.52
C SER A 37 1.19 7.60 -5.83
N PRO A 38 0.87 6.61 -4.96
CA PRO A 38 1.19 5.21 -5.20
C PRO A 38 0.65 4.68 -6.54
N GLU A 39 -0.52 5.17 -6.96
CA GLU A 39 -1.15 4.89 -8.26
C GLU A 39 -0.29 5.39 -9.43
N ARG A 40 0.14 6.64 -9.36
CA ARG A 40 0.94 7.26 -10.43
C ARG A 40 2.33 6.66 -10.51
N LEU A 41 2.89 6.24 -9.38
CA LEU A 41 4.15 5.48 -9.34
C LEU A 41 3.99 4.08 -9.95
N ALA A 42 2.86 3.42 -9.74
CA ALA A 42 2.55 2.14 -10.39
C ALA A 42 2.43 2.29 -11.91
N GLU A 43 1.74 3.34 -12.38
CA GLU A 43 1.64 3.66 -13.81
C GLU A 43 3.03 3.88 -14.43
N CYS A 44 3.91 4.65 -13.77
CA CYS A 44 5.30 4.86 -14.22
C CYS A 44 6.13 3.56 -14.29
N LEU A 45 5.79 2.54 -13.49
CA LEU A 45 6.45 1.24 -13.49
C LEU A 45 5.81 0.25 -14.48
N GLY A 46 4.74 0.64 -15.19
CA GLY A 46 4.00 -0.26 -16.09
C GLY A 46 3.08 -1.25 -15.37
N LEU A 47 2.80 -1.01 -14.08
CA LEU A 47 1.88 -1.80 -13.27
C LEU A 47 0.46 -1.23 -13.37
N ASP A 48 -0.55 -2.05 -13.09
CA ASP A 48 -1.96 -1.60 -13.07
C ASP A 48 -2.21 -0.65 -11.89
N PRO A 49 -2.43 0.66 -12.13
CA PRO A 49 -2.58 1.65 -11.07
C PRO A 49 -3.84 1.40 -10.21
N SER A 50 -4.85 0.71 -10.75
CA SER A 50 -6.10 0.39 -10.04
C SER A 50 -5.85 -0.44 -8.78
N LYS A 51 -4.78 -1.25 -8.77
CA LYS A 51 -4.40 -2.11 -7.64
C LYS A 51 -3.67 -1.36 -6.52
N TYR A 52 -3.13 -0.18 -6.83
CA TYR A 52 -2.33 0.63 -5.92
C TYR A 52 -3.10 1.86 -5.44
N ARG A 53 -4.40 1.91 -5.73
CA ARG A 53 -5.26 2.97 -5.22
C ARG A 53 -5.19 2.95 -3.72
N SER A 54 -4.71 4.06 -3.15
CA SER A 54 -4.58 4.16 -1.70
C SER A 54 -5.99 4.03 -1.13
N ARG A 55 -6.32 2.88 -0.54
CA ARG A 55 -7.45 2.79 0.37
C ARG A 55 -7.01 3.62 1.55
N SER A 56 -7.30 4.92 1.48
CA SER A 56 -7.30 5.81 2.62
C SER A 56 -8.07 5.08 3.69
N ASN A 57 -7.34 4.45 4.60
CA ASN A 57 -7.88 4.01 5.87
C ASN A 57 -8.17 5.32 6.57
N ASP A 58 -9.32 5.89 6.25
CA ASP A 58 -9.93 7.01 6.93
C ASP A 58 -10.30 6.47 8.31
N ALA A 59 -9.27 6.22 9.12
CA ALA A 59 -9.36 6.18 10.55
C ALA A 59 -9.61 7.63 10.99
N THR A 60 -10.77 8.17 10.60
CA THR A 60 -11.41 9.24 11.33
C THR A 60 -11.38 8.81 12.79
N GLY A 61 -10.69 9.59 13.61
CA GLY A 61 -10.32 9.24 14.97
C GLY A 61 -11.53 8.84 15.82
N SER A 62 -11.76 7.53 15.93
CA SER A 62 -12.32 6.98 17.15
C SER A 62 -11.20 6.92 18.17
N ASP A 63 -10.88 8.08 18.76
CA ASP A 63 -10.28 8.09 20.09
C ASP A 63 -11.40 7.63 21.05
N PRO A 64 -11.33 6.41 21.61
CA PRO A 64 -12.34 5.93 22.56
C PRO A 64 -12.37 6.78 23.84
N SER A 65 -11.39 7.67 24.06
CA SER A 65 -11.34 8.57 25.20
C SER A 65 -12.37 9.71 25.11
N ALA A 66 -12.75 10.14 23.90
CA ALA A 66 -13.76 11.18 23.71
C ALA A 66 -15.18 10.71 24.10
N ALA A 67 -15.45 9.41 23.94
CA ALA A 67 -16.73 8.82 24.32
C ALA A 67 -16.94 8.75 25.84
N LEU A 68 -15.88 8.72 26.64
CA LEU A 68 -15.96 8.65 28.11
C LEU A 68 -16.15 10.02 28.77
N LEU A 69 -15.84 11.13 28.07
CA LEU A 69 -15.95 12.48 28.61
C LEU A 69 -17.38 13.05 28.58
N PHE A 70 -18.28 12.47 27.79
CA PHE A 70 -19.68 12.90 27.71
C PHE A 70 -20.57 12.27 28.79
N ALA A 71 -20.11 11.18 29.43
CA ALA A 71 -20.87 10.45 30.45
C ALA A 71 -20.71 11.03 31.87
N THR A 72 -19.88 12.06 32.06
CA THR A 72 -19.62 12.69 33.35
C THR A 72 -19.87 14.20 33.29
N SER A 73 -21.00 14.63 32.74
CA SER A 73 -21.43 16.03 32.81
C SER A 73 -22.95 16.12 32.72
N ASP A 74 -23.62 15.77 33.81
CA ASP A 74 -24.96 16.23 34.24
C ASP A 74 -25.12 15.72 35.68
N GLU A 75 -24.66 16.45 36.70
CA GLU A 75 -25.18 17.68 37.34
C GLU A 75 -26.18 17.37 38.47
N GLU A 76 -25.88 18.01 39.61
CA GLU A 76 -26.75 18.51 40.70
C GLU A 76 -27.76 17.58 41.43
#